data_AF-A0A2S0XPH1-F1
#
_entry.id   AF-A0A2S0XPH1-F1
#
_cell.length_a   1.000
_cell.length_b   1.000
_cell.length_c   1.000
_cell.angle_alpha   90.00
_cell.angle_beta   90.00
_cell.angle_gamma   90.00
#
_symmetry.space_group_name_H-M   'P 1'
#
loop_
_entity.id
_entity.type
_entity.pdbx_description
1 polymer ?
#
loop_
_entity_poly.entity_id
_entity_poly.type
_entity_poly.pdbx_seq_one_letter_code
_entity_poly.pdbx_strand_id
1 'polypeptide(L)'
;MAPDPFGHLPLFATDLEIATAIVGKVRAAKWVKDSFPTLAARPGFPRVDAFHGGRAVPLVRLFYEGYLGMTGAHTGWAQDGEERLGTWKKRNEEKKTRAKANSDAWAEKKRKALEAFRAKKEPVE
;
A
#
# COMPACT_ATOMS: atom_id res chain seq x y z
N MET A 1 16.65 -20.70 -20.76
CA MET A 1 15.66 -19.63 -20.51
C MET A 1 14.30 -20.26 -20.73
N ALA A 2 13.44 -20.36 -19.71
CA ALA A 2 12.09 -20.89 -19.93
C ALA A 2 11.35 -19.92 -20.88
N PRO A 3 10.54 -20.44 -21.84
CA PRO A 3 9.77 -19.57 -22.71
C PRO A 3 8.81 -18.74 -21.85
N ASP A 4 8.81 -17.43 -22.07
CA ASP A 4 7.91 -16.50 -21.40
C ASP A 4 6.46 -16.83 -21.80
N PRO A 5 5.62 -17.30 -20.85
CA PRO A 5 4.29 -17.78 -21.17
C PRO A 5 3.38 -16.66 -21.68
N PHE A 6 3.71 -15.40 -21.41
CA PHE A 6 2.90 -14.25 -21.86
C PHE A 6 3.40 -13.64 -23.18
N GLY A 7 4.55 -14.06 -23.71
CA GLY A 7 5.20 -13.42 -24.86
C GLY A 7 4.42 -13.50 -26.18
N HIS A 8 3.40 -14.36 -26.24
CA HIS A 8 2.52 -14.52 -27.40
C HIS A 8 1.18 -13.77 -27.26
N LEU A 9 0.93 -13.11 -26.13
CA LEU A 9 -0.31 -12.40 -25.87
C LEU A 9 -0.27 -10.95 -26.37
N PRO A 10 -1.41 -10.37 -26.74
CA PRO A 10 -1.52 -8.93 -26.99
C PRO A 10 -1.22 -8.11 -25.73
N LEU A 11 -0.98 -6.80 -25.89
CA LEU A 11 -0.70 -5.90 -24.76
C LEU A 11 -1.82 -5.91 -23.70
N PHE A 12 -3.07 -6.02 -24.16
CA PHE A 12 -4.25 -6.24 -23.33
C PHE A 12 -4.89 -7.56 -23.72
N ALA A 13 -4.95 -8.49 -22.78
CA ALA A 13 -5.48 -9.83 -23.01
C ALA A 13 -6.73 -10.07 -22.14
N THR A 14 -7.61 -10.91 -22.65
CA THR A 14 -8.80 -11.39 -21.94
C THR A 14 -8.40 -12.34 -20.81
N ASP A 15 -9.32 -12.52 -19.85
CA ASP A 15 -9.11 -13.43 -18.72
C ASP A 15 -8.87 -14.87 -19.19
N LEU A 16 -9.49 -15.28 -20.31
CA LEU A 16 -9.30 -16.60 -20.91
C LEU A 16 -7.92 -16.77 -21.58
N GLU A 17 -7.42 -15.73 -22.25
CA GLU A 17 -6.08 -15.74 -22.85
C GLU A 17 -5.00 -15.79 -21.77
N ILE A 18 -5.15 -14.97 -20.73
CA ILE A 18 -4.26 -14.99 -19.55
C ILE A 18 -4.30 -16.36 -18.88
N ALA A 19 -5.49 -16.92 -18.66
CA ALA A 19 -5.64 -18.27 -18.10
C ALA A 19 -4.98 -19.32 -18.99
N THR A 20 -5.12 -19.21 -20.30
CA THR A 20 -4.52 -20.13 -21.26
C THR A 20 -2.99 -20.10 -21.18
N ALA A 21 -2.39 -18.91 -21.05
CA ALA A 21 -0.96 -18.74 -20.88
C ALA A 21 -0.44 -19.34 -19.56
N ILE A 22 -1.23 -19.27 -18.47
CA ILE A 22 -0.81 -19.71 -17.13
C ILE A 22 -1.07 -21.20 -16.90
N VAL A 23 -2.31 -21.67 -17.10
CA VAL A 23 -2.73 -23.04 -16.74
C VAL A 23 -2.86 -23.98 -17.93
N GLY A 24 -2.75 -23.45 -19.15
CA GLY A 24 -2.92 -24.17 -20.41
C GLY A 24 -4.38 -24.23 -20.90
N LYS A 25 -4.55 -24.40 -22.21
CA LYS A 25 -5.86 -24.39 -22.91
C LYS A 25 -6.91 -25.30 -22.27
N VAL A 26 -6.51 -26.51 -21.85
CA VAL A 26 -7.42 -27.54 -21.31
C VAL A 26 -8.08 -27.08 -20.01
N ARG A 27 -7.36 -26.33 -19.17
CA ARG A 27 -7.85 -25.93 -17.84
C ARG A 27 -8.33 -24.49 -17.78
N ALA A 28 -8.04 -23.68 -18.80
CA ALA A 28 -8.31 -22.25 -18.83
C ALA A 28 -9.76 -21.92 -18.48
N ALA A 29 -10.73 -22.57 -19.15
CA ALA A 29 -12.15 -22.29 -18.95
C ALA A 29 -12.62 -22.59 -17.51
N LYS A 30 -12.15 -23.68 -16.91
CA LYS A 30 -12.48 -24.04 -15.52
C LYS A 30 -11.82 -23.08 -14.54
N TRP A 31 -10.55 -22.77 -14.76
CA TRP A 31 -9.79 -21.89 -13.89
C TRP A 31 -10.35 -20.45 -13.87
N VAL A 32 -10.78 -19.92 -15.02
CA VAL A 32 -11.45 -18.60 -15.11
C VAL A 32 -12.74 -18.55 -14.30
N LYS A 33 -13.48 -19.66 -14.22
CA LYS A 33 -14.74 -19.71 -13.46
C LYS A 33 -14.49 -19.89 -11.97
N ASP A 34 -13.59 -20.80 -11.60
CA ASP A 34 -13.48 -21.27 -10.22
C ASP A 34 -12.42 -20.51 -9.42
N SER A 35 -11.24 -20.26 -10.02
CA SER A 35 -10.06 -19.76 -9.29
C SER A 35 -9.78 -18.29 -9.57
N PHE A 36 -10.06 -17.83 -10.78
CA PHE A 36 -9.78 -16.46 -11.20
C PHE A 36 -10.55 -15.40 -10.41
N PRO A 37 -11.83 -15.57 -10.00
CA PRO A 37 -12.50 -14.57 -9.17
C PRO A 37 -11.78 -14.33 -7.83
N THR A 38 -11.28 -15.39 -7.21
CA THR A 38 -10.49 -15.30 -5.98
C THR A 38 -9.16 -14.59 -6.21
N LEU A 39 -8.50 -14.83 -7.34
CA LEU A 39 -7.27 -14.15 -7.72
C LEU A 39 -7.50 -12.67 -8.04
N ALA A 40 -8.54 -12.36 -8.82
CA ALA A 40 -8.88 -11.00 -9.21
C ALA A 40 -9.32 -10.12 -8.02
N ALA A 41 -9.78 -10.74 -6.93
CA ALA A 41 -10.04 -10.07 -5.67
C ALA A 41 -8.77 -9.75 -4.85
N ARG A 42 -7.60 -10.28 -5.23
CA ARG A 42 -6.35 -9.98 -4.52
C ARG A 42 -5.92 -8.54 -4.76
N PRO A 43 -5.47 -7.82 -3.72
CA PRO A 43 -4.88 -6.50 -3.87
C PRO A 43 -3.72 -6.53 -4.86
N GLY A 44 -3.65 -5.53 -5.73
CA GLY A 44 -2.60 -5.42 -6.75
C GLY A 44 -2.83 -6.23 -8.02
N PHE A 45 -3.86 -7.09 -8.10
CA PHE A 45 -4.19 -7.74 -9.36
C PHE A 45 -4.76 -6.70 -10.36
N PRO A 46 -4.25 -6.63 -11.61
CA PRO A 46 -4.69 -5.62 -12.58
C PRO A 46 -6.18 -5.75 -12.89
N ARG A 47 -6.90 -4.61 -12.92
CA ARG A 47 -8.32 -4.57 -13.32
C ARG A 47 -8.46 -4.64 -14.84
N VAL A 48 -9.66 -4.96 -15.31
CA VAL A 48 -10.01 -4.85 -16.73
C VAL A 48 -9.98 -3.38 -17.11
N ASP A 49 -9.27 -3.06 -18.19
CA ASP A 49 -9.21 -1.73 -18.74
C ASP A 49 -10.50 -1.43 -19.54
N ALA A 50 -11.12 -0.28 -19.26
CA ALA A 50 -12.40 0.09 -19.86
C ALA A 50 -12.29 0.44 -21.36
N PHE A 51 -11.11 0.88 -21.82
CA PHE A 51 -10.89 1.28 -23.21
C PHE A 51 -10.54 0.07 -24.09
N HIS A 52 -9.76 -0.87 -23.56
CA HIS A 52 -9.22 -1.99 -24.30
C HIS A 52 -9.94 -3.32 -24.03
N GLY A 53 -10.82 -3.38 -23.02
CA GLY A 53 -11.64 -4.57 -22.71
C GLY A 53 -10.86 -5.77 -22.18
N GLY A 54 -9.58 -5.58 -21.82
CA GLY A 54 -8.69 -6.63 -21.34
C GLY A 54 -7.80 -6.15 -20.20
N ARG A 55 -6.94 -7.03 -19.68
CA ARG A 55 -5.97 -6.66 -18.64
C ARG A 55 -4.60 -6.47 -19.28
N ALA A 56 -3.89 -5.45 -18.82
CA ALA A 56 -2.53 -5.19 -19.26
C ALA A 56 -1.61 -6.37 -18.89
N VAL A 57 -1.15 -7.10 -19.90
CA VAL A 57 -0.31 -8.30 -19.74
C VAL A 57 1.00 -8.00 -18.99
N PRO A 58 1.70 -6.87 -19.22
CA PRO A 58 2.90 -6.54 -18.45
C PRO A 58 2.64 -6.42 -16.94
N LEU A 59 1.48 -5.88 -16.54
CA LEU A 59 1.12 -5.75 -15.12
C LEU A 59 0.76 -7.12 -14.52
N VAL A 60 0.11 -7.99 -15.28
CA VAL A 60 -0.19 -9.36 -14.84
C VAL A 60 1.10 -10.14 -14.64
N ARG A 61 2.08 -9.99 -15.53
CA ARG A 61 3.42 -10.58 -15.37
C ARG A 61 4.07 -10.12 -14.07
N LEU A 62 4.16 -8.81 -13.85
CA LEU A 62 4.75 -8.25 -12.62
C LEU A 62 4.03 -8.73 -11.36
N PHE A 63 2.70 -8.81 -11.39
CA PHE A 63 1.92 -9.36 -10.29
C PHE A 63 2.34 -10.79 -9.97
N TYR A 64 2.48 -11.67 -10.97
CA TYR A 64 2.86 -13.07 -10.75
C TYR A 64 4.31 -13.25 -10.32
N GLU A 65 5.22 -12.43 -10.85
CA GLU A 65 6.62 -12.39 -10.43
C GLU A 65 6.74 -12.09 -8.93
N GLY A 66 6.00 -11.10 -8.43
CA GLY A 66 5.90 -10.79 -7.01
C GLY A 66 5.11 -11.83 -6.19
N TYR A 67 3.98 -12.32 -6.73
CA TYR A 67 3.08 -13.26 -6.04
C TYR A 67 3.72 -14.62 -5.76
N LEU A 68 4.53 -15.12 -6.69
CA LEU A 68 5.23 -16.41 -6.56
C LEU A 68 6.67 -16.25 -6.00
N GLY A 69 7.09 -15.02 -5.70
CA GLY A 69 8.43 -14.73 -5.19
C GLY A 69 9.56 -15.11 -6.15
N MET A 70 9.27 -15.23 -7.46
CA MET A 70 10.24 -15.69 -8.47
C MET A 70 11.33 -14.65 -8.75
N THR A 71 11.03 -13.36 -8.51
CA THR A 71 12.01 -12.29 -8.52
C THR A 71 12.11 -11.73 -7.10
N GLY A 72 13.18 -12.09 -6.38
CA GLY A 72 13.50 -11.57 -5.04
C GLY A 72 13.75 -10.06 -4.96
N ALA A 73 13.34 -9.28 -5.97
CA ALA A 73 13.49 -7.84 -6.08
C ALA A 73 12.21 -7.05 -5.74
N HIS A 74 11.06 -7.71 -5.55
CA HIS A 74 9.81 -7.05 -5.16
C HIS A 74 9.51 -7.20 -3.67
N THR A 75 10.49 -6.89 -2.82
CA THR A 75 10.30 -6.76 -1.35
C THR A 75 9.40 -5.59 -0.94
N GLY A 76 8.88 -4.80 -1.90
CA GLY A 76 7.93 -3.71 -1.66
C GLY A 76 6.45 -4.04 -1.90
N TRP A 77 6.14 -5.26 -2.41
CA TRP A 77 4.76 -5.76 -2.56
C TRP A 77 4.48 -6.93 -1.60
N ALA A 78 5.37 -7.14 -0.62
CA ALA A 78 5.03 -7.95 0.54
C ALA A 78 3.73 -7.39 1.09
N GLN A 79 2.70 -8.24 1.19
CA GLN A 79 1.44 -7.86 1.80
C GLN A 79 1.78 -7.23 3.16
N ASP A 80 1.41 -5.96 3.36
CA ASP A 80 1.38 -5.40 4.70
C ASP A 80 0.48 -6.34 5.50
N GLY A 81 1.11 -7.14 6.37
CA GLY A 81 0.41 -8.13 7.17
C GLY A 81 -0.71 -7.43 7.94
N GLU A 82 -1.84 -8.13 8.07
CA GLU A 82 -3.06 -7.73 8.77
C GLU A 82 -3.02 -6.32 9.41
N GLU A 83 -3.62 -5.34 8.72
CA GLU A 83 -3.65 -3.95 9.18
C GLU A 83 -4.21 -3.89 10.61
N ARG A 84 -3.32 -3.72 11.60
CA ARG A 84 -3.72 -3.40 12.97
C ARG A 84 -4.23 -1.96 13.01
N LEU A 85 -5.48 -1.75 12.59
CA LEU A 85 -6.21 -0.47 12.65
C LEU A 85 -6.13 0.21 14.04
N GLY A 86 -5.92 -0.57 15.11
CA GLY A 86 -5.70 -0.05 16.47
C GLY A 86 -4.37 0.67 16.70
N THR A 87 -3.31 0.38 15.93
CA THR A 87 -1.99 1.01 16.11
C THR A 87 -1.97 2.47 15.68
N TRP A 88 -2.78 2.84 14.68
CA TRP A 88 -2.90 4.23 14.25
C TRP A 88 -3.60 5.09 15.32
N LYS A 89 -4.67 4.58 15.94
CA LYS A 89 -5.36 5.28 17.05
C LYS A 89 -4.39 5.56 18.20
N LYS A 90 -3.65 4.53 18.65
CA LYS A 90 -2.66 4.67 19.73
C LYS A 90 -1.57 5.69 19.40
N ARG A 91 -1.00 5.63 18.19
CA ARG A 91 0.02 6.59 17.72
C ARG A 91 -0.52 8.02 17.65
N ASN A 92 -1.80 8.20 17.30
CA ASN A 92 -2.41 9.52 17.21
C ASN A 92 -2.70 10.11 18.61
N GLU A 93 -3.12 9.28 19.57
CA GLU A 93 -3.26 9.68 20.96
C GLU A 93 -1.92 10.09 21.59
N GLU A 94 -0.86 9.30 21.37
CA GLU A 94 0.51 9.63 21.81
C GLU A 94 1.02 10.95 21.20
N LYS A 95 0.67 11.24 19.95
CA LYS A 95 1.00 12.54 19.33
C LYS A 95 0.24 13.70 19.98
N LYS A 96 -1.05 13.51 20.30
CA LYS A 96 -1.87 14.53 20.96
C LYS A 96 -1.40 14.82 22.38
N THR A 97 -1.05 13.79 23.16
CA THR A 97 -0.53 13.98 24.53
C THR A 97 0.80 14.71 24.52
N ARG A 98 1.72 14.35 23.60
CA ARG A 98 3.00 15.03 23.44
C ARG A 98 2.84 16.48 22.99
N ALA A 99 1.91 16.76 22.08
CA ALA A 99 1.62 18.13 21.64
C ALA A 99 1.06 18.99 22.78
N LYS A 100 0.17 18.42 23.61
CA LYS A 100 -0.36 19.10 24.81
C LYS A 100 0.74 19.40 25.81
N ALA A 101 1.59 18.42 26.14
CA ALA A 101 2.71 18.62 27.06
C ALA A 101 3.69 19.70 26.58
N ASN A 102 3.96 19.77 25.27
CA ASN A 102 4.83 20.81 24.70
C ASN A 102 4.16 22.20 24.76
N SER A 103 2.86 22.28 24.52
CA SER A 103 2.09 23.52 24.65
C SER A 103 2.09 24.03 26.10
N ASP A 104 1.89 23.14 27.07
CA ASP A 104 1.85 23.49 28.49
C ASP A 104 3.22 23.98 28.98
N ALA A 105 4.30 23.30 28.57
CA ALA A 105 5.67 23.73 28.85
C ALA A 105 5.99 25.12 28.25
N TRP A 106 5.48 25.41 27.06
CA TRP A 106 5.64 26.72 26.43
C TRP A 106 4.88 27.82 27.18
N ALA A 107 3.66 27.51 27.64
CA ALA A 107 2.85 28.44 28.44
C ALA A 107 3.52 28.79 29.77
N GLU A 108 4.10 27.80 30.46
CA GLU A 108 4.83 28.01 31.71
C GLU A 108 6.09 28.86 31.48
N LYS A 109 6.86 28.56 30.43
CA LYS A 109 8.03 29.35 30.05
C LYS A 109 7.65 30.79 29.75
N LYS A 110 6.54 31.02 29.05
CA LYS A 110 6.03 32.36 28.74
C LYS A 110 5.59 33.10 30.00
N ARG A 111 4.91 32.42 30.94
CA ARG A 111 4.50 33.02 32.22
C ARG A 111 5.72 33.43 33.05
N LYS A 112 6.72 32.56 33.16
CA LYS A 112 7.97 32.84 33.89
C LYS A 112 8.76 33.98 33.24
N ALA A 113 8.81 34.04 31.91
CA ALA A 113 9.43 35.15 31.19
C ALA A 113 8.70 36.49 31.42
N LEU A 114 7.37 36.46 31.49
CA LEU A 114 6.56 37.64 31.78
C LEU A 114 6.75 38.13 33.23
N GLU A 115 6.79 37.23 34.20
CA GLU A 115 7.11 37.57 35.60
C GLU A 115 8.53 38.11 35.75
N ALA A 116 9.52 37.49 35.10
CA ALA A 116 10.89 37.99 35.08
C ALA A 116 11.01 39.36 34.42
N PHE A 117 10.24 39.60 33.35
CA PHE A 117 10.18 40.92 32.71
C PHE A 117 9.51 41.96 33.62
N ARG A 118 8.43 41.60 34.32
CA ARG A 118 7.75 42.46 35.27
C ARG A 118 8.65 42.82 36.46
N ALA A 119 9.34 41.84 37.04
CA ALA A 119 10.32 42.06 38.11
C ALA A 119 11.50 42.94 37.68
N LYS A 120 11.94 42.83 36.42
CA LYS A 120 13.02 43.66 35.86
C LYS A 120 12.56 45.08 35.48
N LYS A 121 11.25 45.31 35.36
CA LYS A 121 10.64 46.62 35.11
C LYS A 121 10.28 47.36 36.40
N GLU A 122 10.37 46.69 37.56
CA GLU A 122 10.26 47.27 38.90
C GLU A 122 11.63 47.37 39.62
N PRO A 123 12.63 48.12 39.13
CA PRO A 123 13.55 48.83 40.01
C PRO A 123 12.96 50.21 40.26
N VAL A 124 12.14 50.33 41.31
CA VAL A 124 11.78 51.62 41.90
C VAL A 124 12.46 51.68 43.27
N GLU A 125 13.44 52.58 43.33
CA GLU A 125 14.20 53.12 44.47
C GLU A 125 15.23 52.24 45.18
#